data_AF-A0AAP0E032-F1
#
_entry.id   AF-A0AAP0E032-F1
#
_cell.length_a   1.000
_cell.length_b   1.000
_cell.length_c   1.000
_cell.angle_alpha   90.00
_cell.angle_beta   90.00
_cell.angle_gamma   90.00
#
_symmetry.space_group_name_H-M   'P 1'
#
loop_
_entity.id
_entity.type
_entity.pdbx_description
1 polymer ?
#
loop_
_entity_poly.entity_id
_entity_poly.type
_entity_poly.pdbx_seq_one_letter_code
_entity_poly.pdbx_strand_id
1 'polypeptide(L)'
;MDPVELKRVFEMFDRNGDGTITKKELNDSLEKLGIFISNKDLSAMIEKIDVNGDGCIDIDEFGELYQNIMADQGQDEEEDIKEAFNVFDQNRDGFITVEELNSVLSTLGLKQGRTLEDCKRMIKNVDVDGDGMIDFKEFKQMMRKGGFAALN
;
A
#
# COMPACT_ATOMS: atom_id res chain seq x y z
N MET A 1 0.98 13.92 13.16
CA MET A 1 0.56 14.45 11.86
C MET A 1 1.14 15.85 11.75
N ASP A 2 1.98 16.10 10.76
CA ASP A 2 2.59 17.40 10.59
C ASP A 2 1.57 18.35 9.94
N PRO A 3 1.17 19.46 10.61
CA PRO A 3 0.16 20.39 10.09
C PRO A 3 0.58 21.03 8.75
N VAL A 4 1.87 21.00 8.45
CA VAL A 4 2.45 21.48 7.18
C VAL A 4 2.14 20.54 6.02
N GLU A 5 2.17 19.22 6.23
CA GLU A 5 1.83 18.24 5.19
C GLU A 5 0.33 18.26 4.92
N LEU A 6 -0.49 18.29 5.97
CA LEU A 6 -1.95 18.38 5.83
C LEU A 6 -2.34 19.59 4.97
N LYS A 7 -1.77 20.77 5.26
CA LYS A 7 -2.06 21.99 4.51
C LYS A 7 -1.61 21.89 3.04
N ARG A 8 -0.44 21.30 2.77
CA ARG A 8 0.03 21.11 1.39
C ARG A 8 -0.87 20.19 0.59
N VAL A 9 -1.33 19.11 1.21
CA VAL A 9 -2.27 18.19 0.55
C VAL A 9 -3.61 18.91 0.38
N PHE A 10 -4.10 19.62 1.39
CA PHE A 10 -5.33 20.40 1.29
C PHE A 10 -5.29 21.37 0.11
N GLU A 11 -4.24 22.17 -0.04
CA GLU A 11 -4.03 23.08 -1.18
C GLU A 11 -3.89 22.36 -2.53
N MET A 12 -3.52 21.08 -2.52
CA MET A 12 -3.44 20.26 -3.72
C MET A 12 -4.82 19.76 -4.17
N PHE A 13 -5.76 19.64 -3.23
CA PHE A 13 -7.15 19.24 -3.45
C PHE A 13 -8.09 20.43 -3.68
N ASP A 14 -7.89 21.53 -2.94
CA ASP A 14 -8.59 22.81 -3.05
C ASP A 14 -8.10 23.56 -4.30
N ARG A 15 -8.79 23.35 -5.43
CA ARG A 15 -8.35 23.81 -6.75
C ARG A 15 -8.70 25.28 -6.97
N ASN A 16 -9.86 25.70 -6.45
CA ASN A 16 -10.36 27.06 -6.48
C ASN A 16 -9.72 27.93 -5.37
N GLY A 17 -9.08 27.33 -4.37
CA GLY A 17 -8.38 28.04 -3.30
C GLY A 17 -9.36 28.75 -2.36
N ASP A 18 -10.60 28.24 -2.25
CA ASP A 18 -11.64 28.87 -1.44
C ASP A 18 -11.61 28.39 0.02
N GLY A 19 -10.70 27.49 0.35
CA GLY A 19 -10.54 26.96 1.69
C GLY A 19 -11.48 25.80 2.00
N THR A 20 -12.22 25.29 0.99
CA THR A 20 -13.14 24.16 1.12
C THR A 20 -12.96 23.20 -0.05
N ILE A 21 -13.07 21.89 0.18
CA ILE A 21 -12.93 20.90 -0.89
C ILE A 21 -14.32 20.37 -1.24
N THR A 22 -14.79 20.69 -2.44
CA THR A 22 -16.06 20.14 -2.93
C THR A 22 -15.90 18.69 -3.36
N LYS A 23 -17.00 17.92 -3.37
CA LYS A 23 -17.03 16.52 -3.89
C LYS A 23 -16.34 16.37 -5.26
N LYS A 24 -16.49 17.36 -6.12
CA LYS A 24 -15.92 17.33 -7.48
C LYS A 24 -14.40 17.51 -7.46
N GLU A 25 -13.91 18.39 -6.60
CA GLU A 25 -12.48 18.63 -6.40
C GLU A 25 -11.80 17.47 -5.70
N LEU A 26 -12.49 16.86 -4.74
CA LEU A 26 -12.06 15.63 -4.10
C LEU A 26 -11.87 14.51 -5.14
N ASN A 27 -12.87 14.27 -5.99
CA ASN A 27 -12.80 13.23 -7.02
C ASN A 27 -11.66 13.47 -8.02
N ASP A 28 -11.53 14.69 -8.56
CA ASP A 28 -10.48 15.03 -9.54
C ASP A 28 -9.08 14.88 -8.93
N SER A 29 -8.92 15.24 -7.66
CA SER A 29 -7.66 15.16 -6.94
C SER A 29 -7.29 13.72 -6.58
N LEU A 30 -8.27 12.90 -6.16
CA LEU A 30 -8.09 11.47 -5.96
C LEU A 30 -7.68 10.76 -7.26
N GLU A 31 -8.34 11.06 -8.39
CA GLU A 31 -7.97 10.51 -9.70
C GLU A 31 -6.53 10.91 -10.10
N LYS A 32 -6.10 12.14 -9.80
CA LYS A 32 -4.72 12.58 -10.05
C LYS A 32 -3.67 11.88 -9.19
N LEU A 33 -4.04 11.44 -8.00
CA LEU A 33 -3.20 10.61 -7.14
C LEU A 33 -3.23 9.13 -7.56
N GLY A 34 -4.02 8.79 -8.60
CA GLY A 34 -4.21 7.41 -9.06
C GLY A 34 -5.21 6.63 -8.23
N ILE A 35 -6.00 7.31 -7.38
CA ILE A 35 -6.99 6.73 -6.49
C ILE A 35 -8.35 6.79 -7.16
N PHE A 36 -8.87 5.63 -7.55
CA PHE A 36 -10.16 5.52 -8.22
C PHE A 36 -11.23 5.02 -7.25
N ILE A 37 -11.90 5.96 -6.59
CA ILE A 37 -13.03 5.68 -5.71
C ILE A 37 -14.34 5.81 -6.50
N SER A 38 -15.27 4.88 -6.29
CA SER A 38 -16.59 4.95 -6.93
C SER A 38 -17.40 6.13 -6.36
N ASN A 39 -18.25 6.75 -7.19
CA ASN A 39 -19.02 7.92 -6.76
C ASN A 39 -19.92 7.64 -5.53
N LYS A 40 -20.34 6.39 -5.33
CA LYS A 40 -21.08 5.93 -4.14
C LYS A 40 -20.20 5.99 -2.88
N ASP A 41 -19.04 5.37 -2.90
CA ASP A 41 -18.09 5.37 -1.78
C ASP A 41 -17.58 6.78 -1.47
N LEU A 42 -17.34 7.59 -2.50
CA LEU A 42 -16.98 8.99 -2.33
C LEU A 42 -18.08 9.78 -1.59
N SER A 43 -19.35 9.52 -1.94
CA SER A 43 -20.49 10.17 -1.27
C SER A 43 -20.60 9.73 0.18
N ALA A 44 -20.42 8.44 0.44
CA ALA A 44 -20.45 7.88 1.79
C ALA A 44 -19.27 8.37 2.65
N MET A 45 -18.09 8.56 2.07
CA MET A 45 -16.96 9.19 2.75
C MET A 45 -17.27 10.63 3.12
N ILE A 46 -17.78 11.41 2.17
CA ILE A 46 -18.15 12.81 2.42
C ILE A 46 -19.23 12.88 3.50
N GLU A 47 -20.34 12.15 3.39
CA GLU A 47 -21.40 12.15 4.42
C GLU A 47 -20.92 11.74 5.82
N LYS A 48 -19.83 10.97 5.91
CA LYS A 48 -19.27 10.53 7.19
C LYS A 48 -18.35 11.56 7.83
N ILE A 49 -17.82 12.49 7.03
CA ILE A 49 -16.76 13.44 7.40
C ILE A 49 -17.27 14.88 7.42
N ASP A 50 -18.24 15.18 6.56
CA ASP A 50 -19.03 16.41 6.54
C ASP A 50 -19.94 16.44 7.77
N VAL A 51 -19.36 16.82 8.91
CA VAL A 51 -20.05 16.88 10.21
C VAL A 51 -20.95 18.12 10.24
N ASN A 52 -20.52 19.18 9.55
CA ASN A 52 -21.24 20.44 9.50
C ASN A 52 -22.46 20.39 8.53
N GLY A 53 -22.50 19.42 7.62
CA GLY A 53 -23.56 19.16 6.65
C GLY A 53 -23.62 20.19 5.51
N ASP A 54 -22.53 20.89 5.22
CA ASP A 54 -22.46 21.94 4.21
C ASP A 54 -22.15 21.41 2.80
N GLY A 55 -21.83 20.12 2.68
CA GLY A 55 -21.52 19.44 1.43
C GLY A 55 -20.11 19.72 0.90
N CYS A 56 -19.28 20.40 1.69
CA CYS A 56 -17.88 20.70 1.43
C CYS A 56 -17.02 20.10 2.55
N ILE A 57 -15.71 20.01 2.33
CA ILE A 57 -14.78 19.51 3.35
C ILE A 57 -13.84 20.65 3.73
N ASP A 58 -13.92 21.10 4.97
CA ASP A 58 -12.99 22.09 5.54
C ASP A 58 -11.64 21.45 5.89
N ILE A 59 -10.62 22.27 6.20
CA ILE A 59 -9.28 21.76 6.56
C ILE A 59 -9.28 20.82 7.79
N ASP A 60 -10.20 21.03 8.73
CA ASP A 60 -10.35 20.21 9.94
C ASP A 60 -10.92 18.82 9.57
N GLU A 61 -12.00 18.82 8.79
CA GLU A 61 -12.67 17.62 8.26
C GLU A 61 -11.77 16.86 7.28
N PHE A 62 -10.96 17.57 6.49
CA PHE A 62 -9.96 16.99 5.60
C PHE A 62 -8.87 16.26 6.36
N GLY A 63 -8.57 16.68 7.60
CA GLY A 63 -7.70 15.94 8.52
C GLY A 63 -8.17 14.52 8.75
N GLU A 64 -9.45 14.35 9.08
CA GLU A 64 -10.07 13.03 9.25
C GLU A 64 -10.15 12.26 7.93
N LEU A 65 -10.55 12.91 6.84
CA LEU A 65 -10.57 12.30 5.51
C LEU A 65 -9.19 11.76 5.13
N TYR A 66 -8.16 12.58 5.25
CA TYR A 66 -6.80 12.20 4.85
C TYR A 66 -6.27 11.06 5.72
N GLN A 67 -6.59 11.03 7.02
CA GLN A 67 -6.29 9.89 7.88
C GLN A 67 -7.00 8.61 7.40
N ASN A 68 -8.28 8.71 7.02
CA ASN A 68 -9.05 7.56 6.54
C ASN A 68 -8.57 7.06 5.18
N ILE A 69 -8.33 7.97 4.22
CA ILE A 69 -7.87 7.64 2.87
C ILE A 69 -6.42 7.12 2.90
N MET A 70 -5.54 7.69 3.71
CA MET A 70 -4.17 7.16 3.89
C MET A 70 -4.18 5.83 4.65
N ALA A 71 -5.13 5.60 5.55
CA ALA A 71 -5.30 4.30 6.19
C ALA A 71 -5.76 3.24 5.19
N ASP A 72 -6.67 3.59 4.27
CA ASP A 72 -7.20 2.72 3.21
C ASP A 72 -6.11 2.40 2.16
N GLN A 73 -5.33 3.40 1.72
CA GLN A 73 -4.21 3.19 0.78
C GLN A 73 -3.05 2.37 1.36
N GLY A 74 -2.92 2.30 2.69
CA GLY A 74 -1.93 1.44 3.34
C GLY A 74 -2.40 0.01 3.56
N GLN A 75 -3.72 -0.21 3.55
CA GLN A 75 -4.32 -1.51 3.88
C GLN A 75 -4.37 -2.44 2.68
N ASP A 76 -4.80 -2.01 1.49
CA ASP A 76 -4.78 -2.89 0.31
C ASP A 76 -3.38 -3.42 -0.01
N GLU A 77 -2.36 -2.54 -0.05
CA GLU A 77 -0.97 -2.99 -0.27
C GLU A 77 -0.47 -3.92 0.84
N GLU A 78 -0.76 -3.65 2.12
CA GLU A 78 -0.33 -4.54 3.20
C GLU A 78 -1.08 -5.87 3.21
N GLU A 79 -2.37 -5.87 2.93
CA GLU A 79 -3.19 -7.07 2.87
C GLU A 79 -2.80 -7.93 1.67
N ASP A 80 -2.63 -7.36 0.48
CA ASP A 80 -2.12 -8.06 -0.71
C ASP A 80 -0.72 -8.64 -0.47
N ILE A 81 0.19 -7.85 0.13
CA ILE A 81 1.55 -8.31 0.45
C ILE A 81 1.51 -9.39 1.53
N LYS A 82 0.59 -9.32 2.48
CA LYS A 82 0.44 -10.31 3.55
C LYS A 82 -0.21 -11.60 3.07
N GLU A 83 -1.17 -11.53 2.16
CA GLU A 83 -1.72 -12.70 1.48
C GLU A 83 -0.65 -13.37 0.64
N ALA A 84 0.12 -12.60 -0.15
CA ALA A 84 1.26 -13.14 -0.88
C ALA A 84 2.27 -13.77 0.07
N PHE A 85 2.64 -13.09 1.17
CA PHE A 85 3.57 -13.61 2.18
C PHE A 85 3.08 -14.95 2.74
N ASN A 86 1.79 -15.07 3.08
CA ASN A 86 1.19 -16.29 3.60
C ASN A 86 1.09 -17.44 2.57
N VAL A 87 1.22 -17.15 1.27
CA VAL A 87 1.39 -18.18 0.24
C VAL A 87 2.82 -18.71 0.24
N PHE A 88 3.81 -17.85 0.50
CA PHE A 88 5.22 -18.23 0.60
C PHE A 88 5.56 -18.91 1.93
N ASP A 89 5.08 -18.35 3.05
CA ASP A 89 5.24 -18.85 4.41
C ASP A 89 4.27 -20.00 4.69
N GLN A 90 4.70 -21.23 4.43
CA GLN A 90 3.85 -22.42 4.54
C GLN A 90 3.63 -22.82 5.99
N ASN A 91 4.62 -22.58 6.84
CA ASN A 91 4.57 -22.92 8.26
C ASN A 91 3.92 -21.82 9.13
N ARG A 92 3.71 -20.61 8.58
CA ARG A 92 3.13 -19.44 9.24
C ARG A 92 3.92 -18.97 10.45
N ASP A 93 5.24 -19.16 10.42
CA ASP A 93 6.15 -18.69 11.48
C ASP A 93 6.48 -17.20 11.33
N GLY A 94 6.08 -16.57 10.21
CA GLY A 94 6.36 -15.17 9.93
C GLY A 94 7.69 -14.94 9.21
N PHE A 95 8.33 -16.02 8.74
CA PHE A 95 9.61 -16.01 8.03
C PHE A 95 9.56 -16.96 6.84
N ILE A 96 10.03 -16.52 5.67
CA ILE A 96 10.11 -17.37 4.48
C ILE A 96 11.52 -17.95 4.39
N THR A 97 11.63 -19.27 4.54
CA THR A 97 12.90 -19.98 4.37
C THR A 97 13.24 -20.24 2.90
N VAL A 98 14.51 -20.56 2.61
CA VAL A 98 14.97 -20.96 1.26
C VAL A 98 14.15 -22.13 0.70
N GLU A 99 13.78 -23.07 1.55
CA GLU A 99 13.03 -24.27 1.17
C GLU A 99 11.57 -23.93 0.81
N GLU A 100 10.92 -23.09 1.61
CA GLU A 100 9.56 -22.61 1.37
C GLU A 100 9.48 -21.77 0.09
N LEU A 101 10.44 -20.85 -0.09
CA LEU A 101 10.56 -20.06 -1.30
C LEU A 101 10.71 -20.96 -2.54
N ASN A 102 11.60 -21.97 -2.47
CA ASN A 102 11.81 -22.91 -3.56
C ASN A 102 10.55 -23.73 -3.89
N SER A 103 9.85 -24.21 -2.86
CA SER A 103 8.63 -25.01 -2.98
C SER A 103 7.52 -24.24 -3.69
N VAL A 104 7.33 -22.97 -3.31
CA VAL A 104 6.29 -22.10 -3.85
C VAL A 104 6.65 -21.63 -5.27
N LEU A 105 7.89 -21.21 -5.52
CA LEU A 105 8.33 -20.84 -6.87
C LEU A 105 8.26 -22.02 -7.85
N SER A 106 8.56 -23.24 -7.39
CA SER A 106 8.39 -24.47 -8.18
C SER A 106 6.92 -24.76 -8.49
N THR A 107 6.03 -24.53 -7.52
CA THR A 107 4.57 -24.68 -7.67
C THR A 107 3.99 -23.67 -8.65
N LEU A 108 4.49 -22.43 -8.63
CA LEU A 108 4.11 -21.36 -9.55
C LEU A 108 4.73 -21.50 -10.96
N GLY A 109 5.62 -22.49 -11.17
CA GLY A 109 6.27 -22.73 -12.45
C GLY A 109 7.28 -21.65 -12.85
N LEU A 110 7.72 -20.81 -11.90
CA LEU A 110 8.68 -19.75 -12.13
C LEU A 110 10.08 -20.35 -12.31
N LYS A 111 10.77 -19.93 -13.38
CA LYS A 111 12.09 -20.50 -13.73
C LYS A 111 13.19 -20.07 -12.76
N GLN A 112 13.02 -18.93 -12.07
CA GLN A 112 13.97 -18.44 -11.09
C GLN A 112 14.11 -19.41 -9.90
N GLY A 113 13.01 -19.84 -9.27
CA GLY A 113 13.09 -20.77 -8.12
C GLY A 113 13.39 -22.23 -8.41
N ARG A 114 13.91 -22.57 -9.60
CA ARG A 114 14.18 -23.99 -9.98
C ARG A 114 15.29 -24.65 -9.18
N THR A 115 16.19 -23.88 -8.59
CA THR A 115 17.31 -24.40 -7.81
C THR A 115 17.43 -23.67 -6.48
N LEU A 116 17.91 -24.38 -5.47
CA LEU A 116 18.19 -23.82 -4.15
C LEU A 116 19.21 -22.68 -4.22
N GLU A 117 20.16 -22.72 -5.16
CA GLU A 117 21.16 -21.67 -5.35
C GLU A 117 20.55 -20.35 -5.83
N ASP A 118 19.54 -20.41 -6.69
CA ASP A 118 18.82 -19.22 -7.18
C ASP A 118 17.97 -18.60 -6.06
N CYS A 119 17.24 -19.45 -5.31
CA CYS A 119 16.48 -19.03 -4.13
C CYS A 119 17.39 -18.40 -3.07
N LYS A 120 18.57 -18.99 -2.83
CA LYS A 120 19.56 -18.46 -1.89
C LYS A 120 20.13 -17.11 -2.33
N ARG A 121 20.27 -16.89 -3.64
CA ARG A 121 20.67 -15.59 -4.20
C ARG A 121 19.56 -14.54 -4.04
N MET A 122 18.31 -14.93 -4.30
CA MET A 122 17.14 -14.06 -4.10
C MET A 122 17.03 -13.62 -2.66
N ILE A 123 17.11 -14.57 -1.72
CA ILE A 123 17.08 -14.28 -0.28
C ILE A 123 18.23 -13.36 0.08
N LYS A 124 19.47 -13.67 -0.30
CA LYS A 124 20.63 -12.82 0.02
C LYS A 124 20.54 -11.37 -0.49
N ASN A 125 19.78 -11.10 -1.55
CA ASN A 125 19.57 -9.74 -2.05
C ASN A 125 18.51 -8.95 -1.27
N VAL A 126 17.66 -9.65 -0.50
CA VAL A 126 16.50 -9.13 0.21
C VAL A 126 16.70 -9.17 1.73
N ASP A 127 17.37 -10.22 2.22
CA ASP A 127 17.82 -10.48 3.59
C ASP A 127 18.85 -9.42 4.01
N VAL A 128 18.39 -8.44 4.78
CA VAL A 128 19.16 -7.31 5.30
C VAL A 128 19.79 -7.67 6.64
N ASP A 129 19.09 -8.44 7.47
CA ASP A 129 19.59 -8.85 8.80
C ASP A 129 20.62 -9.98 8.71
N GLY A 130 20.61 -10.75 7.62
CA GLY A 130 21.55 -11.82 7.32
C GLY A 130 21.23 -13.13 8.03
N ASP A 131 19.98 -13.32 8.47
CA ASP A 131 19.54 -14.54 9.16
C ASP A 131 19.26 -15.69 8.18
N GLY A 132 19.26 -15.41 6.88
CA GLY A 132 19.06 -16.39 5.81
C GLY A 132 17.59 -16.74 5.58
N MET A 133 16.67 -15.99 6.17
CA MET A 133 15.22 -16.04 5.93
C MET A 133 14.76 -14.68 5.42
N ILE A 134 13.49 -14.58 5.00
CA ILE A 134 12.88 -13.29 4.63
C ILE A 134 11.75 -13.02 5.61
N ASP A 135 11.88 -11.94 6.39
CA ASP A 135 10.80 -11.46 7.26
C ASP A 135 9.77 -10.61 6.49
N PHE A 136 8.62 -10.36 7.11
CA PHE A 136 7.55 -9.58 6.48
C PHE A 136 8.00 -8.19 5.97
N LYS A 137 8.89 -7.49 6.70
CA LYS A 137 9.42 -6.19 6.26
C LYS A 137 10.29 -6.32 5.02
N GLU A 138 11.16 -7.32 4.98
CA GLU A 138 12.03 -7.60 3.85
C GLU A 138 11.24 -8.00 2.61
N PHE A 139 10.24 -8.87 2.78
CA PHE A 139 9.32 -9.25 1.72
C PHE A 139 8.52 -8.06 1.18
N LYS A 140 8.01 -7.19 2.07
CA LYS A 140 7.35 -5.94 1.70
C LYS A 140 8.29 -5.04 0.89
N GLN A 141 9.54 -4.92 1.31
CA GLN A 141 10.53 -4.11 0.61
C GLN A 141 10.86 -4.68 -0.77
N MET A 142 10.91 -6.01 -0.91
CA MET A 142 11.09 -6.70 -2.18
C MET A 142 9.90 -6.47 -3.12
N MET A 143 8.66 -6.62 -2.63
CA MET A 143 7.46 -6.39 -3.43
C MET A 143 7.39 -4.94 -3.94
N ARG A 144 7.76 -3.97 -3.10
CA ARG A 144 7.84 -2.54 -3.51
C ARG A 144 8.92 -2.24 -4.55
N LYS A 145 9.99 -3.04 -4.62
CA LYS A 145 11.08 -2.88 -5.61
C LYS A 145 10.79 -3.58 -6.96
N GLY A 146 9.59 -4.15 -7.15
CA GLY A 146 9.19 -4.83 -8.39
C GLY A 146 9.14 -6.37 -8.28
N GLY A 147 9.09 -6.90 -7.05
CA GLY A 147 8.95 -8.33 -6.77
C GLY A 147 10.13 -9.18 -7.23
N PHE A 148 9.92 -10.49 -7.36
CA PHE A 148 10.96 -11.45 -7.77
C PHE A 148 11.50 -11.23 -9.20
N ALA A 149 10.78 -10.47 -10.04
CA ALA A 149 11.22 -10.14 -11.39
C ALA A 149 12.32 -9.07 -11.41
N ALA A 150 12.42 -8.25 -10.35
CA ALA A 150 13.41 -7.18 -10.24
C ALA A 150 14.78 -7.64 -9.73
N LEU A 151 14.91 -8.91 -9.30
CA LEU A 151 16.15 -9.48 -8.75
C LEU A 151 17.11 -10.04 -9.82
N ASN A 152 16.97 -9.58 -11.07
CA ASN A 152 17.64 -10.15 -12.25
C ASN A 152 18.93 -9.43 -12.64
#